data_AF-A0AAW7S617-F1
#
_entry.id   AF-A0AAW7S617-F1
#
_cell.length_a   1.000
_cell.length_b   1.000
_cell.length_c   1.000
_cell.angle_alpha   90.00
_cell.angle_beta   90.00
_cell.angle_gamma   90.00
#
_symmetry.space_group_name_H-M   'P 1'
#
loop_
_entity.id
_entity.type
_entity.pdbx_description
1 polymer ?
#
loop_
_entity_poly.entity_id
_entity_poly.type
_entity_poly.pdbx_seq_one_letter_code
_entity_poly.pdbx_strand_id
1 'polypeptide(L)'
;MFNGMALPVRVRALRFLAVLLSFMLVLGGLSVARAADDFLDPSVAFKFSASESPGQVDVHFKVANGYYLYRERFAFAVKSGQATLGDPQFPAGHVKFDQTFQKDVETYRDEVVVHVPVKQASGPFELAVTSQGCADEGICYPPAEHVVKVDGAALGAASSSQSSADAVAAGSWFDKVTSADFAQSLLEGHGFFTIVALYFVAGVVLSLLPCSYPMIPIVSAIIIGQGTRATHARGFALSLTYVVGMALVYTVLGIAAALVGQSLGAWLQNPWVLGAFGVLLTAFAVSLISGKDLALPARWQNGAAEASSARQGGHFVAVAAMGALSALVVGACMTAPLFAVLAFIAHTGNALLGGAALFAMGLGLGVPLLVVGVGAGTVLPRAGAWMDGVKVFFGIVLLAAALWIVWPVLAGGLKMVLAALWLLIAAAALGLFTPNAGATSIWRRLGRGVGAALAIWAATLLVGLAAGSTDPVKPLAVLAARTVASGGTAAAGAAAAQDGPAFASVRSSGELDTLLKTAAQPVMLDFYADWCVSCKEMEHLTFTDARVQARLAQLHLVRADVTANNPDDQALLKRFNLFGPPGIIFFDRSGNEIGRVVGYQAAETFLRSLDRAAVPTV
;
A
#
# COMPACT_ATOMS: atom_id res chain seq x y z
N MET A 1 21.18 -52.04 -51.94
CA MET A 1 20.40 -52.66 -53.02
C MET A 1 19.74 -51.54 -53.83
N PHE A 2 20.19 -51.23 -55.05
CA PHE A 2 19.44 -50.57 -56.15
C PHE A 2 20.43 -50.14 -57.23
N ASN A 3 21.21 -51.08 -57.78
CA ASN A 3 22.21 -50.78 -58.82
C ASN A 3 21.84 -51.32 -60.22
N GLY A 4 20.55 -51.59 -60.48
CA GLY A 4 20.12 -52.25 -61.72
C GLY A 4 18.84 -51.71 -62.36
N MET A 5 18.44 -50.46 -62.13
CA MET A 5 17.26 -49.88 -62.80
C MET A 5 17.66 -48.81 -63.83
N ALA A 6 17.10 -48.95 -65.03
CA ALA A 6 17.33 -48.09 -66.18
C ALA A 6 17.15 -46.58 -65.84
N LEU A 7 18.05 -45.76 -66.38
CA LEU A 7 18.13 -44.29 -66.19
C LEU A 7 16.77 -43.54 -66.18
N PRO A 8 15.77 -43.82 -67.04
CA PRO A 8 14.51 -43.06 -67.03
C PRO A 8 13.66 -43.30 -65.77
N VAL A 9 13.82 -44.45 -65.09
CA VAL A 9 13.05 -44.80 -63.89
C VAL A 9 13.64 -44.12 -62.65
N ARG A 10 14.97 -43.99 -62.58
CA ARG A 10 15.65 -43.27 -61.48
C ARG A 10 15.27 -41.78 -61.45
N VAL A 11 15.14 -41.13 -62.60
CA VAL A 11 14.74 -39.71 -62.67
C VAL A 11 13.28 -39.52 -62.28
N ARG A 12 12.38 -40.44 -62.67
CA ARG A 12 10.98 -40.39 -62.24
C ARG A 12 10.82 -40.65 -60.75
N ALA A 13 11.56 -41.60 -60.19
CA ALA A 13 11.56 -41.87 -58.76
C ALA A 13 12.11 -40.70 -57.94
N LEU A 14 13.18 -40.04 -58.38
CA LEU A 14 13.71 -38.84 -57.71
C LEU A 14 12.73 -37.66 -57.77
N ARG A 15 12.06 -37.46 -58.91
CA ARG A 15 11.02 -36.42 -59.04
C ARG A 15 9.82 -36.71 -58.16
N PHE A 16 9.38 -37.97 -58.07
CA PHE A 16 8.27 -38.35 -57.20
C PHE A 16 8.65 -38.19 -55.72
N LEU A 17 9.87 -38.56 -55.33
CA LEU A 17 10.39 -38.36 -53.97
C LEU A 17 10.51 -36.87 -53.64
N ALA A 18 10.95 -36.03 -54.58
CA ALA A 18 11.04 -34.58 -54.38
C ALA A 18 9.65 -33.92 -54.25
N VAL A 19 8.65 -34.39 -55.01
CA VAL A 19 7.25 -33.94 -54.88
C VAL A 19 6.64 -34.40 -53.56
N LEU A 20 6.92 -35.63 -53.12
CA LEU A 20 6.49 -36.13 -51.81
C LEU A 20 7.15 -35.38 -50.66
N LEU A 21 8.45 -35.07 -50.76
CA LEU A 21 9.16 -34.28 -49.74
C LEU A 21 8.63 -32.85 -49.66
N SER A 22 8.32 -32.23 -50.80
CA SER A 22 7.75 -30.87 -50.83
C SER A 22 6.30 -30.85 -50.36
N PHE A 23 5.50 -31.86 -50.66
CA PHE A 23 4.14 -32.00 -50.12
C PHE A 23 4.15 -32.27 -48.60
N MET A 24 5.12 -33.05 -48.11
CA MET A 24 5.29 -33.32 -46.67
C MET A 24 5.85 -32.09 -45.92
N LEU A 25 6.66 -31.24 -46.58
CA LEU A 25 7.08 -29.95 -46.03
C LEU A 25 5.89 -28.97 -45.93
N VAL A 26 5.00 -28.98 -46.93
CA VAL A 26 3.81 -28.13 -46.95
C VAL A 26 2.78 -28.59 -45.92
N LEU A 27 2.57 -29.90 -45.75
CA LEU A 27 1.68 -30.42 -44.68
C LEU A 27 2.30 -30.29 -43.28
N GLY A 28 3.63 -30.37 -43.14
CA GLY A 28 4.32 -30.13 -41.86
C GLY A 28 4.25 -28.68 -41.40
N GLY A 29 4.06 -27.72 -42.32
CA GLY A 29 3.90 -26.30 -42.02
C GLY A 29 2.49 -25.89 -41.55
N LEU A 30 1.51 -26.79 -41.57
CA LEU A 30 0.10 -26.49 -41.29
C LEU A 30 -0.39 -26.92 -39.89
N SER A 31 0.49 -27.47 -39.04
CA SER A 31 0.09 -28.01 -37.72
C SER A 31 0.75 -27.33 -36.51
N VAL A 32 1.17 -26.06 -36.63
CA VAL A 32 1.68 -25.30 -35.47
C VAL A 32 0.57 -24.45 -34.87
N ALA A 33 0.38 -24.66 -33.56
CA ALA A 33 -0.54 -24.01 -32.63
C ALA A 33 -0.77 -22.53 -32.90
N ARG A 34 -2.02 -22.11 -33.03
CA ARG A 34 -2.39 -20.78 -33.53
C ARG A 34 -3.31 -20.00 -32.59
N ALA A 35 -3.00 -20.00 -31.29
CA ALA A 35 -3.79 -19.25 -30.30
C ALA A 35 -3.00 -18.64 -29.14
N ALA A 36 -1.67 -18.84 -29.04
CA ALA A 36 -0.82 -18.24 -28.00
C ALA A 36 0.19 -17.21 -28.55
N ASP A 37 0.21 -16.99 -29.87
CA ASP A 37 1.25 -16.21 -30.56
C ASP A 37 0.99 -14.69 -30.64
N ASP A 38 -0.17 -14.17 -30.22
CA ASP A 38 -0.45 -12.73 -30.37
C ASP A 38 0.23 -11.86 -29.29
N PHE A 39 0.61 -12.45 -28.15
CA PHE A 39 1.29 -11.71 -27.08
C PHE A 39 2.80 -11.94 -27.06
N LEU A 40 3.55 -10.85 -27.10
CA LEU A 40 5.01 -10.88 -27.07
C LEU A 40 5.52 -11.28 -25.67
N ASP A 41 6.61 -12.04 -25.63
CA ASP A 41 7.33 -12.30 -24.39
C ASP A 41 7.74 -10.96 -23.72
N PRO A 42 7.69 -10.82 -22.39
CA PRO A 42 8.00 -9.56 -21.73
C PRO A 42 9.38 -8.98 -22.12
N SER A 43 10.38 -9.83 -22.35
CA SER A 43 11.73 -9.41 -22.80
C SER A 43 11.76 -8.86 -24.23
N VAL A 44 10.78 -9.23 -25.06
CA VAL A 44 10.61 -8.76 -26.44
C VAL A 44 9.64 -7.58 -26.51
N ALA A 45 8.59 -7.59 -25.67
CA ALA A 45 7.59 -6.53 -25.54
C ALA A 45 8.18 -5.25 -24.94
N PHE A 46 9.08 -5.40 -23.95
CA PHE A 46 9.76 -4.31 -23.26
C PHE A 46 11.27 -4.52 -23.34
N LYS A 47 11.87 -4.15 -24.48
CA LYS A 47 13.31 -4.29 -24.66
C LYS A 47 14.04 -3.26 -23.84
N PHE A 48 14.63 -3.73 -22.74
CA PHE A 48 15.44 -2.95 -21.84
C PHE A 48 16.88 -2.83 -22.35
N SER A 49 17.40 -1.61 -22.35
CA SER A 49 18.82 -1.31 -22.55
C SER A 49 19.21 -0.11 -21.69
N ALA A 50 20.48 -0.03 -21.31
CA ALA A 50 21.00 1.10 -20.55
C ALA A 50 22.29 1.60 -21.19
N SER A 51 22.44 2.90 -21.27
CA SER A 51 23.66 3.56 -21.73
C SER A 51 24.15 4.55 -20.68
N GLU A 52 25.46 4.66 -20.54
CA GLU A 52 26.07 5.59 -19.60
C GLU A 52 26.39 6.92 -20.28
N SER A 53 25.88 8.01 -19.71
CA SER A 53 26.20 9.38 -20.10
C SER A 53 26.93 10.07 -18.93
N PRO A 54 27.73 11.13 -19.16
CA PRO A 54 28.44 11.81 -18.09
C PRO A 54 27.49 12.25 -16.96
N GLY A 55 27.61 11.64 -15.77
CA GLY A 55 26.78 11.95 -14.59
C GLY A 55 25.35 11.41 -14.60
N GLN A 56 24.97 10.55 -15.55
CA GLN A 56 23.64 9.94 -15.59
C GLN A 56 23.64 8.58 -16.32
N VAL A 57 22.72 7.69 -15.94
CA VAL A 57 22.45 6.44 -16.65
C VAL A 57 21.15 6.64 -17.41
N ASP A 58 21.24 6.57 -18.74
CA ASP A 58 20.06 6.65 -19.60
C ASP A 58 19.49 5.25 -19.76
N VAL A 59 18.30 5.05 -19.21
CA VAL A 59 17.58 3.78 -19.25
C VAL A 59 16.58 3.83 -20.39
N HIS A 60 16.80 3.00 -21.40
CA HIS A 60 16.01 2.93 -22.61
C HIS A 60 15.11 1.70 -22.59
N PHE A 61 13.80 1.92 -22.68
CA PHE A 61 12.81 0.89 -22.95
C PHE A 61 12.23 1.09 -24.35
N LYS A 62 12.43 0.10 -25.21
CA LYS A 62 11.70 0.02 -26.48
C LYS A 62 10.48 -0.87 -26.29
N VAL A 63 9.32 -0.22 -26.27
CA VAL A 63 7.99 -0.82 -26.09
C VAL A 63 7.44 -1.21 -27.46
N ALA A 64 6.99 -2.45 -27.61
CA ALA A 64 6.36 -2.90 -28.85
C ALA A 64 5.02 -2.19 -29.10
N ASN A 65 4.63 -2.06 -30.37
CA ASN A 65 3.32 -1.52 -30.75
C ASN A 65 2.19 -2.33 -30.08
N GLY A 66 1.22 -1.63 -29.48
CA GLY A 66 0.13 -2.27 -28.73
C GLY A 66 0.44 -2.58 -27.26
N TYR A 67 1.59 -2.11 -26.74
CA TYR A 67 1.99 -2.27 -25.34
C TYR A 67 2.27 -0.90 -24.71
N TYR A 68 2.21 -0.83 -23.38
CA TYR A 68 2.51 0.39 -22.64
C TYR A 68 3.07 0.11 -21.24
N LEU A 69 3.85 1.06 -20.72
CA LEU A 69 4.44 1.04 -19.37
C LEU A 69 3.78 2.10 -18.49
N TYR A 70 3.57 1.81 -17.20
CA TYR A 70 3.00 2.77 -16.25
C TYR A 70 4.09 3.62 -15.59
N ARG A 71 3.96 4.95 -15.63
CA ARG A 71 4.89 5.87 -14.95
C ARG A 71 5.06 5.55 -13.46
N GLU A 72 3.94 5.31 -12.78
CA GLU A 72 3.89 5.04 -11.34
C GLU A 72 4.37 3.63 -10.93
N ARG A 73 4.86 2.82 -11.88
CA ARG A 73 5.40 1.48 -11.66
C ARG A 73 6.88 1.34 -12.03
N PHE A 74 7.57 2.45 -12.30
CA PHE A 74 9.02 2.46 -12.37
C PHE A 74 9.63 2.62 -10.98
N ALA A 75 10.61 1.78 -10.65
CA ALA A 75 11.43 1.94 -9.47
C ALA A 75 12.91 1.76 -9.82
N PHE A 76 13.77 2.57 -9.24
CA PHE A 76 15.22 2.54 -9.47
C PHE A 76 15.90 2.38 -8.11
N ALA A 77 16.74 1.36 -7.98
CA ALA A 77 17.45 1.05 -6.74
C ALA A 77 18.89 0.64 -7.03
N VAL A 78 19.81 0.89 -6.10
CA VAL A 78 21.18 0.35 -6.18
C VAL A 78 21.21 -0.99 -5.47
N LYS A 79 21.48 -2.06 -6.21
CA LYS A 79 21.50 -3.44 -5.70
C LYS A 79 22.83 -3.80 -5.05
N SER A 80 23.93 -3.28 -5.59
CA SER A 80 25.29 -3.50 -5.11
C SER A 80 26.16 -2.29 -5.41
N GLY A 81 27.10 -1.94 -4.52
CA GLY A 81 27.93 -0.74 -4.63
C GLY A 81 27.37 0.46 -3.87
N GLN A 82 28.15 1.54 -3.80
CA GLN A 82 27.79 2.79 -3.12
C GLN A 82 27.61 3.88 -4.17
N ALA A 83 26.37 4.06 -4.60
CA ALA A 83 25.97 5.14 -5.49
C ALA A 83 24.68 5.79 -5.02
N THR A 84 24.60 7.10 -5.16
CA THR A 84 23.42 7.91 -4.89
C THR A 84 22.86 8.36 -6.24
N LEU A 85 21.67 7.87 -6.55
CA LEU A 85 20.92 8.28 -7.73
C LEU A 85 20.17 9.58 -7.43
N GLY A 86 19.92 10.39 -8.46
CA GLY A 86 19.00 11.52 -8.43
C GLY A 86 17.59 11.12 -8.89
N ASP A 87 16.68 12.08 -8.90
CA ASP A 87 15.33 11.91 -9.43
C ASP A 87 15.37 11.45 -10.89
N PRO A 88 14.77 10.28 -11.21
CA PRO A 88 14.65 9.83 -12.58
C PRO A 88 13.82 10.84 -13.38
N GLN A 89 14.40 11.39 -14.43
CA GLN A 89 13.70 12.29 -15.35
C GLN A 89 13.01 11.45 -16.41
N PHE A 90 11.69 11.51 -16.39
CA PHE A 90 10.87 10.82 -17.38
C PHE A 90 10.49 11.76 -18.52
N PRO A 91 10.32 11.23 -19.75
CA PRO A 91 9.75 12.00 -20.85
C PRO A 91 8.27 12.31 -20.56
N ALA A 92 7.66 13.21 -21.32
CA ALA A 92 6.22 13.45 -21.22
C ALA A 92 5.46 12.20 -21.68
N GLY A 93 4.65 11.62 -20.79
CA GLY A 93 3.85 10.45 -21.10
C GLY A 93 2.46 10.81 -21.62
N HIS A 94 1.77 9.80 -22.16
CA HIS A 94 0.38 9.92 -22.55
C HIS A 94 -0.51 9.70 -21.33
N VAL A 95 -1.17 10.77 -20.90
CA VAL A 95 -2.19 10.72 -19.85
C VAL A 95 -3.47 10.13 -20.44
N LYS A 96 -3.92 9.00 -19.88
CA LYS A 96 -5.22 8.40 -20.19
C LYS A 96 -6.05 8.29 -18.91
N PHE A 97 -7.34 8.52 -19.03
CA PHE A 97 -8.26 8.26 -17.92
C PHE A 97 -8.47 6.74 -17.80
N ASP A 98 -8.09 6.19 -16.65
CA ASP A 98 -8.31 4.79 -16.34
C ASP A 98 -9.71 4.62 -15.73
N GLN A 99 -10.60 3.93 -16.45
CA GLN A 99 -11.99 3.75 -16.03
C GLN A 99 -12.12 2.92 -14.75
N THR A 100 -11.10 2.14 -14.40
CA THR A 100 -11.08 1.19 -13.28
C THR A 100 -10.65 1.86 -11.99
N PHE A 101 -9.58 2.66 -12.07
CA PHE A 101 -9.12 3.45 -10.93
C PHE A 101 -9.83 4.79 -10.78
N GLN A 102 -10.65 5.20 -11.77
CA GLN A 102 -11.31 6.50 -11.81
C GLN A 102 -10.32 7.66 -11.63
N LYS A 103 -9.11 7.51 -12.20
CA LYS A 103 -8.02 8.49 -12.13
C LYS A 103 -7.29 8.56 -13.47
N ASP A 104 -6.67 9.71 -13.72
CA ASP A 104 -5.74 9.88 -14.83
C ASP A 104 -4.43 9.18 -14.52
N VAL A 105 -4.01 8.27 -15.41
CA VAL A 105 -2.72 7.57 -15.33
C VAL A 105 -1.86 7.94 -16.51
N GLU A 106 -0.58 8.15 -16.25
CA GLU A 106 0.41 8.46 -17.28
C GLU A 106 1.09 7.18 -17.75
N THR A 107 1.05 6.96 -19.06
CA THR A 107 1.57 5.76 -19.72
C THR A 107 2.58 6.11 -20.80
N TYR A 108 3.57 5.25 -20.99
CA TYR A 108 4.58 5.40 -22.03
C TYR A 108 4.46 4.32 -23.11
N ARG A 109 4.73 4.72 -24.36
CA ARG A 109 4.67 3.88 -25.56
C ARG A 109 5.90 4.13 -26.42
N ASP A 110 6.12 3.25 -27.40
CA ASP A 110 7.20 3.30 -28.39
C ASP A 110 8.60 3.28 -27.75
N GLU A 111 9.14 4.44 -27.41
CA GLU A 111 10.49 4.58 -26.87
C GLU A 111 10.45 5.45 -25.62
N VAL A 112 10.94 4.88 -24.52
CA VAL A 112 10.97 5.54 -23.21
C VAL A 112 12.41 5.64 -22.79
N VAL A 113 12.91 6.87 -22.70
CA VAL A 113 14.24 7.15 -22.20
C VAL A 113 14.10 7.81 -20.84
N VAL A 114 14.42 7.06 -19.79
CA VAL A 114 14.43 7.59 -18.42
C VAL A 114 15.87 7.95 -18.08
N HIS A 115 16.13 9.23 -17.86
CA HIS A 115 17.45 9.70 -17.45
C HIS A 115 17.55 9.54 -15.93
N VAL A 116 18.46 8.70 -15.45
CA VAL A 116 18.68 8.47 -14.02
C VAL A 116 19.99 9.18 -13.64
N PRO A 117 19.94 10.39 -13.04
CA PRO A 117 21.15 11.10 -12.67
C PRO A 117 21.94 10.29 -11.63
N VAL A 118 23.26 10.27 -11.74
CA VAL A 118 24.16 9.68 -10.74
C VAL A 118 24.82 10.84 -10.01
N LYS A 119 24.30 11.17 -8.83
CA LYS A 119 24.79 12.30 -8.02
C LYS A 119 26.17 12.01 -7.45
N GLN A 120 26.36 10.81 -6.90
CA GLN A 120 27.62 10.36 -6.32
C GLN A 120 27.80 8.87 -6.53
N ALA A 121 29.01 8.42 -6.82
CA ALA A 121 29.35 7.00 -6.86
C ALA A 121 30.80 6.81 -6.42
N SER A 122 31.04 5.91 -5.47
CA SER A 122 32.39 5.65 -4.93
C SER A 122 33.12 4.54 -5.69
N GLY A 123 32.55 4.06 -6.80
CA GLY A 123 33.05 2.97 -7.64
C GLY A 123 31.94 2.36 -8.50
N PRO A 124 32.22 1.27 -9.23
CA PRO A 124 31.22 0.55 -10.01
C PRO A 124 30.06 0.07 -9.13
N PHE A 125 28.84 0.19 -9.63
CA PHE A 125 27.62 -0.22 -8.91
C PHE A 125 26.63 -0.95 -9.83
N GLU A 126 25.70 -1.69 -9.22
CA GLU A 126 24.61 -2.37 -9.92
C GLU A 126 23.30 -1.58 -9.74
N LEU A 127 22.75 -1.06 -10.82
CA LEU A 127 21.45 -0.40 -10.89
C LEU A 127 20.36 -1.45 -11.16
N ALA A 128 19.44 -1.63 -10.22
CA ALA A 128 18.21 -2.37 -10.40
C ALA A 128 17.09 -1.43 -10.88
N VAL A 129 16.52 -1.75 -12.04
CA VAL A 129 15.38 -1.04 -12.64
C VAL A 129 14.18 -1.97 -12.60
N THR A 130 13.18 -1.65 -11.80
CA THR A 130 11.89 -2.33 -11.81
C THR A 130 10.92 -1.60 -12.72
N SER A 131 10.23 -2.31 -13.59
CA SER A 131 9.18 -1.75 -14.45
C SER A 131 7.99 -2.70 -14.56
N GLN A 132 6.82 -2.14 -14.85
CA GLN A 132 5.61 -2.92 -15.12
C GLN A 132 4.84 -2.32 -16.30
N GLY A 133 4.39 -3.20 -17.19
CA GLY A 133 3.61 -2.83 -18.36
C GLY A 133 2.44 -3.77 -18.61
N CYS A 134 1.53 -3.34 -19.47
CA CYS A 134 0.40 -4.11 -19.95
C CYS A 134 0.28 -3.98 -21.48
N ALA A 135 -0.38 -4.94 -22.10
CA ALA A 135 -0.81 -4.86 -23.50
C ALA A 135 -2.15 -4.12 -23.58
N ASP A 136 -2.39 -3.44 -24.70
CA ASP A 136 -3.70 -2.84 -25.03
C ASP A 136 -4.78 -3.90 -25.20
N GLU A 137 -4.39 -5.08 -25.66
CA GLU A 137 -5.26 -6.27 -25.73
C GLU A 137 -5.49 -6.91 -24.33
N GLY A 138 -5.05 -6.24 -23.27
CA GLY A 138 -5.62 -6.41 -21.94
C GLY A 138 -4.90 -7.40 -21.03
N ILE A 139 -3.68 -7.85 -21.34
CA ILE A 139 -2.84 -8.57 -20.37
C ILE A 139 -1.94 -7.63 -19.59
N CYS A 140 -1.72 -7.91 -18.31
CA CYS A 140 -0.75 -7.19 -17.50
C CYS A 140 0.41 -8.10 -17.10
N TYR A 141 1.63 -7.64 -17.34
CA TYR A 141 2.83 -8.38 -16.99
C TYR A 141 3.16 -8.17 -15.51
N PRO A 142 3.73 -9.18 -14.83
CA PRO A 142 4.25 -9.00 -13.47
C PRO A 142 5.40 -7.99 -13.46
N PRO A 143 5.64 -7.29 -12.33
CA PRO A 143 6.78 -6.38 -12.21
C PRO A 143 8.10 -7.10 -12.50
N ALA A 144 8.86 -6.59 -13.46
CA ALA A 144 10.14 -7.15 -13.89
C ALA A 144 11.31 -6.30 -13.39
N GLU A 145 12.32 -6.93 -12.80
CA GLU A 145 13.56 -6.30 -12.35
C GLU A 145 14.68 -6.57 -13.37
N HIS A 146 15.32 -5.50 -13.86
CA HIS A 146 16.51 -5.54 -14.72
C HIS A 146 17.72 -4.98 -13.97
N VAL A 147 18.84 -5.70 -13.98
CA VAL A 147 20.07 -5.27 -13.28
C VAL A 147 21.14 -4.88 -14.30
N VAL A 148 21.69 -3.68 -14.16
CA VAL A 148 22.75 -3.13 -15.01
C VAL A 148 23.98 -2.80 -14.17
N LYS A 149 25.15 -3.19 -14.65
CA LYS A 149 26.43 -2.74 -14.08
C LYS A 149 26.80 -1.40 -14.67
N VAL A 150 27.09 -0.43 -13.81
CA VAL A 150 27.49 0.93 -14.15
C VAL A 150 28.95 1.09 -13.71
N ASP A 151 29.86 1.23 -14.66
CA ASP A 151 31.31 1.26 -14.42
C ASP A 151 32.08 2.33 -15.22
N GLY A 152 31.39 3.14 -16.02
CA GLY A 152 31.98 4.09 -16.97
C GLY A 152 31.62 5.57 -16.74
N ALA A 153 31.18 6.25 -17.81
CA ALA A 153 31.08 7.72 -17.89
C ALA A 153 30.13 8.35 -16.87
N ALA A 154 29.15 7.57 -16.36
CA ALA A 154 28.20 8.03 -15.34
C ALA A 154 28.88 8.46 -14.02
N LEU A 155 30.12 8.02 -13.79
CA LEU A 155 30.94 8.37 -12.62
C LEU A 155 31.57 9.78 -12.71
N GLY A 156 31.57 10.43 -13.88
CA GLY A 156 32.48 11.54 -14.21
C GLY A 156 31.95 12.98 -14.14
N ALA A 157 30.63 13.24 -14.03
CA ALA A 157 30.08 14.60 -14.18
C ALA A 157 29.41 15.20 -12.93
N ALA A 158 29.78 14.75 -11.72
CA ALA A 158 29.25 15.27 -10.46
C ALA A 158 29.68 16.72 -10.09
N SER A 159 29.99 17.58 -11.07
CA SER A 159 30.48 18.96 -10.82
C SER A 159 30.19 19.92 -11.98
N SER A 160 28.95 20.40 -12.13
CA SER A 160 28.61 21.77 -12.59
C SER A 160 27.07 22.02 -12.70
N SER A 161 26.51 22.82 -11.76
CA SER A 161 25.61 24.01 -11.91
C SER A 161 24.60 24.11 -13.08
N GLN A 162 23.35 24.63 -13.03
CA GLN A 162 22.44 25.29 -12.04
C GLN A 162 21.08 25.68 -12.71
N SER A 163 19.94 25.76 -11.96
CA SER A 163 18.70 26.61 -12.11
C SER A 163 17.85 26.59 -13.42
N SER A 164 16.50 26.78 -13.48
CA SER A 164 15.43 27.25 -12.57
C SER A 164 14.01 27.16 -13.23
N ALA A 165 12.94 27.19 -12.41
CA ALA A 165 11.58 27.77 -12.61
C ALA A 165 10.32 26.87 -12.86
N ASP A 166 9.57 26.67 -11.75
CA ASP A 166 8.11 26.72 -11.48
C ASP A 166 7.00 26.18 -12.41
N ALA A 167 6.13 25.32 -11.83
CA ALA A 167 4.66 25.46 -11.87
C ALA A 167 3.98 24.70 -10.70
N VAL A 168 2.88 25.27 -10.18
CA VAL A 168 2.17 24.93 -8.94
C VAL A 168 1.00 23.95 -9.19
N ALA A 169 0.85 22.92 -8.35
CA ALA A 169 -0.43 22.24 -8.09
C ALA A 169 -0.51 21.79 -6.63
N ALA A 170 -1.68 22.04 -6.00
CA ALA A 170 -1.92 22.12 -4.56
C ALA A 170 -1.96 20.78 -3.81
N GLY A 171 -0.92 19.96 -3.94
CA GLY A 171 -0.66 18.76 -3.13
C GLY A 171 0.79 18.63 -2.64
N SER A 172 1.64 19.66 -2.82
CA SER A 172 3.09 19.44 -2.89
C SER A 172 3.95 19.94 -1.73
N TRP A 173 3.45 20.65 -0.71
CA TRP A 173 4.37 21.29 0.26
C TRP A 173 4.85 20.33 1.35
N PHE A 174 3.97 19.45 1.83
CA PHE A 174 4.31 18.51 2.89
C PHE A 174 5.18 17.37 2.33
N ASP A 175 4.77 16.76 1.21
CA ASP A 175 5.57 15.75 0.50
C ASP A 175 6.94 16.28 0.03
N LYS A 176 7.03 17.54 -0.43
CA LYS A 176 8.32 18.16 -0.75
C LYS A 176 9.17 18.42 0.47
N VAL A 177 8.61 18.77 1.63
CA VAL A 177 9.42 19.03 2.85
C VAL A 177 9.90 17.71 3.49
N THR A 178 9.20 16.60 3.24
CA THR A 178 9.54 15.27 3.77
C THR A 178 10.22 14.34 2.75
N SER A 179 10.39 14.75 1.49
CA SER A 179 11.03 13.92 0.46
C SER A 179 12.55 13.87 0.64
N ALA A 180 13.14 12.74 0.28
CA ALA A 180 14.59 12.53 0.27
C ALA A 180 15.31 13.55 -0.64
N ASP A 181 14.67 13.97 -1.74
CA ASP A 181 15.21 14.93 -2.69
C ASP A 181 15.33 16.36 -2.13
N PHE A 182 14.42 16.77 -1.25
CA PHE A 182 14.54 18.06 -0.58
C PHE A 182 15.68 18.05 0.44
N ALA A 183 15.81 16.97 1.21
CA ALA A 183 16.98 16.79 2.07
C ALA A 183 18.28 16.85 1.25
N GLN A 184 18.35 16.15 0.10
CA GLN A 184 19.52 16.19 -0.80
C GLN A 184 19.79 17.58 -1.41
N SER A 185 18.77 18.34 -1.79
CA SER A 185 18.94 19.72 -2.28
C SER A 185 19.49 20.68 -1.23
N LEU A 186 19.22 20.43 0.07
CA LEU A 186 19.81 21.18 1.17
C LEU A 186 21.26 20.77 1.47
N LEU A 187 21.65 19.52 1.15
CA LEU A 187 23.03 19.04 1.30
C LEU A 187 24.01 19.65 0.27
N GLU A 188 23.54 20.03 -0.92
CA GLU A 188 24.40 20.60 -1.97
C GLU A 188 24.92 22.01 -1.67
N GLY A 189 24.40 22.67 -0.62
CA GLY A 189 24.87 24.00 -0.19
C GLY A 189 25.07 24.20 1.32
N HIS A 190 24.55 23.32 2.20
CA HIS A 190 24.53 23.60 3.63
C HIS A 190 24.87 22.37 4.50
N GLY A 191 25.79 22.56 5.45
CA GLY A 191 26.41 21.49 6.25
C GLY A 191 25.48 20.79 7.26
N PHE A 192 26.06 19.82 7.99
CA PHE A 192 25.44 19.01 9.05
C PHE A 192 24.38 19.72 9.91
N PHE A 193 24.63 20.98 10.27
CA PHE A 193 23.72 21.81 11.07
C PHE A 193 22.36 22.07 10.41
N THR A 194 22.30 22.18 9.08
CA THR A 194 21.05 22.49 8.37
C THR A 194 20.14 21.27 8.28
N ILE A 195 20.70 20.07 8.12
CA ILE A 195 19.93 18.81 8.19
C ILE A 195 19.33 18.66 9.58
N VAL A 196 20.15 18.83 10.63
CA VAL A 196 19.73 18.77 12.03
C VAL A 196 18.64 19.80 12.33
N ALA A 197 18.79 21.04 11.84
CA ALA A 197 17.80 22.10 12.00
C ALA A 197 16.50 21.79 11.25
N LEU A 198 16.56 21.21 10.05
CA LEU A 198 15.39 20.82 9.27
C LEU A 198 14.59 19.74 10.00
N TYR A 199 15.25 18.68 10.46
CA TYR A 199 14.59 17.60 11.21
C TYR A 199 14.02 18.09 12.56
N PHE A 200 14.68 19.06 13.19
CA PHE A 200 14.13 19.75 14.35
C PHE A 200 12.83 20.49 13.99
N VAL A 201 12.79 21.26 12.91
CA VAL A 201 11.57 21.94 12.43
C VAL A 201 10.49 20.94 12.03
N ALA A 202 10.85 19.86 11.35
CA ALA A 202 9.92 18.78 11.02
C ALA A 202 9.32 18.15 12.28
N GLY A 203 10.13 17.93 13.33
CA GLY A 203 9.65 17.50 14.65
C GLY A 203 8.65 18.47 15.28
N VAL A 204 8.88 19.78 15.16
CA VAL A 204 7.94 20.81 15.64
C VAL A 204 6.61 20.74 14.88
N VAL A 205 6.67 20.61 13.55
CA VAL A 205 5.46 20.49 12.71
C VAL A 205 4.70 19.20 13.02
N LEU A 206 5.40 18.08 13.17
CA LEU A 206 4.83 16.78 13.52
C LEU A 206 4.26 16.75 14.94
N SER A 207 4.70 17.64 15.83
CA SER A 207 4.10 17.83 17.15
C SER A 207 2.66 18.34 17.08
N LEU A 208 2.20 18.83 15.92
CA LEU A 208 0.80 19.21 15.67
C LEU A 208 -0.08 18.01 15.28
N LEU A 209 0.49 16.81 15.11
CA LEU A 209 -0.28 15.61 14.77
C LEU A 209 -1.19 15.18 15.92
N PRO A 210 -2.35 14.57 15.61
CA PRO A 210 -3.36 14.23 16.61
C PRO A 210 -2.91 13.22 17.67
N CYS A 211 -1.79 12.52 17.47
CA CYS A 211 -1.25 11.53 18.41
C CYS A 211 -0.25 12.06 19.45
N SER A 212 0.30 13.29 19.29
CA SER A 212 1.13 13.94 20.34
C SER A 212 0.29 14.70 21.36
N TYR A 213 -0.86 15.22 20.93
CA TYR A 213 -1.77 16.04 21.75
C TYR A 213 -2.28 15.35 23.04
N PRO A 214 -2.51 14.02 23.09
CA PRO A 214 -2.85 13.30 24.32
C PRO A 214 -1.81 13.41 25.44
N MET A 215 -0.59 13.87 25.14
CA MET A 215 0.48 14.03 26.13
C MET A 215 0.42 15.37 26.87
N ILE A 216 -0.22 16.39 26.29
CA ILE A 216 -0.37 17.72 26.90
C ILE A 216 -1.17 17.62 28.23
N PRO A 217 -2.30 16.89 28.31
CA PRO A 217 -3.01 16.65 29.56
C PRO A 217 -2.20 15.89 30.61
N ILE A 218 -1.34 14.94 30.19
CA ILE A 218 -0.51 14.15 31.10
C ILE A 218 0.53 15.03 31.78
N VAL A 219 1.27 15.83 30.99
CA VAL A 219 2.25 16.78 31.52
C VAL A 219 1.58 17.85 32.38
N SER A 220 0.40 18.34 31.97
CA SER A 220 -0.38 19.29 32.76
C SER A 220 -0.86 18.69 34.08
N ALA A 221 -1.33 17.44 34.11
CA ALA A 221 -1.75 16.76 35.34
C ALA A 221 -0.58 16.51 36.30
N ILE A 222 0.61 16.16 35.78
CA ILE A 222 1.83 15.98 36.57
C ILE A 222 2.31 17.30 37.17
N ILE A 223 2.25 18.40 36.42
CA ILE A 223 2.69 19.73 36.87
C ILE A 223 1.69 20.35 37.86
N ILE A 224 0.38 20.21 37.61
CA ILE A 224 -0.69 20.81 38.42
C ILE A 224 -0.95 19.98 39.70
N GLY A 225 -0.75 18.67 39.66
CA GLY A 225 -0.97 17.76 40.79
C GLY A 225 0.03 17.87 41.94
N GLN A 226 1.13 18.64 41.81
CA GLN A 226 2.24 18.66 42.78
C GLN A 226 2.29 19.86 43.76
N GLY A 227 1.23 20.67 43.88
CA GLY A 227 1.01 21.54 45.05
C GLY A 227 1.92 22.78 45.22
N THR A 228 1.26 23.94 45.29
CA THR A 228 1.61 25.26 45.88
C THR A 228 2.96 25.95 45.69
N ARG A 229 4.00 25.36 45.07
CA ARG A 229 5.19 26.11 44.57
C ARG A 229 5.76 25.51 43.28
N ALA A 230 4.93 25.45 42.24
CA ALA A 230 5.41 25.18 40.89
C ALA A 230 6.19 26.41 40.37
N THR A 231 7.51 26.44 40.59
CA THR A 231 8.39 27.42 39.94
C THR A 231 8.55 27.07 38.46
N HIS A 232 8.53 28.08 37.57
CA HIS A 232 8.72 27.92 36.12
C HIS A 232 9.97 27.08 35.77
N ALA A 233 11.03 27.19 36.57
CA ALA A 233 12.27 26.41 36.42
C ALA A 233 12.07 24.90 36.59
N ARG A 234 11.17 24.47 37.49
CA ARG A 234 10.94 23.05 37.77
C ARG A 234 10.03 22.39 36.73
N GLY A 235 9.00 23.12 36.26
CA GLY A 235 8.17 22.69 35.12
C GLY A 235 8.98 22.53 33.83
N PHE A 236 9.91 23.46 33.58
CA PHE A 236 10.88 23.36 32.49
C PHE A 236 11.82 22.16 32.65
N ALA A 237 12.41 21.95 33.84
CA ALA A 237 13.34 20.84 34.08
C ALA A 237 12.69 19.45 33.91
N LEU A 238 11.44 19.28 34.38
CA LEU A 238 10.68 18.05 34.22
C LEU A 238 10.32 17.80 32.75
N SER A 239 9.88 18.84 32.04
CA SER A 239 9.58 18.76 30.60
C SER A 239 10.84 18.47 29.77
N LEU A 240 11.98 19.06 30.14
CA LEU A 240 13.26 18.79 29.49
C LEU A 240 13.72 17.34 29.68
N THR A 241 13.59 16.82 30.90
CA THR A 241 13.95 15.43 31.20
C THR A 241 13.04 14.43 30.46
N TYR A 242 11.75 14.76 30.35
CA TYR A 242 10.79 14.00 29.56
C TYR A 242 11.17 13.95 28.07
N VAL A 243 11.48 15.10 27.48
CA VAL A 243 11.85 15.23 26.05
C VAL A 243 13.18 14.55 25.74
N VAL A 244 14.17 14.68 26.62
CA VAL A 244 15.46 13.99 26.48
C VAL A 244 15.28 12.47 26.53
N GLY A 245 14.41 11.97 27.41
CA GLY A 245 14.07 10.54 27.47
C GLY A 245 13.47 10.02 26.17
N MET A 246 12.54 10.76 25.55
CA MET A 246 11.97 10.41 24.25
C MET A 246 13.02 10.46 23.12
N ALA A 247 13.82 11.52 23.07
CA ALA A 247 14.84 11.70 22.04
C ALA A 247 15.88 10.57 22.07
N LEU A 248 16.33 10.14 23.26
CA LEU A 248 17.25 9.02 23.40
C LEU A 248 16.66 7.71 22.86
N VAL A 249 15.39 7.41 23.13
CA VAL A 249 14.75 6.19 22.61
C VAL A 249 14.64 6.23 21.08
N TYR A 250 14.26 7.36 20.49
CA TYR A 250 14.23 7.47 19.03
C TYR A 250 15.60 7.37 18.38
N THR A 251 16.64 7.92 19.02
CA THR A 251 18.02 7.73 18.57
C THR A 251 18.44 6.27 18.63
N VAL A 252 18.15 5.57 19.73
CA VAL A 252 18.49 4.14 19.88
C VAL A 252 17.73 3.28 18.87
N LEU A 253 16.42 3.48 18.72
CA LEU A 253 15.60 2.77 17.74
C LEU A 253 16.04 3.07 16.31
N GLY A 254 16.44 4.31 16.03
CA GLY A 254 16.97 4.73 14.74
C GLY A 254 18.29 4.05 14.38
N ILE A 255 19.23 4.02 15.32
CA ILE A 255 20.52 3.33 15.15
C ILE A 255 20.28 1.83 15.00
N ALA A 256 19.40 1.24 15.81
CA ALA A 256 19.05 -0.18 15.69
C ALA A 256 18.40 -0.49 14.34
N ALA A 257 17.50 0.35 13.85
CA ALA A 257 16.87 0.19 12.55
C ALA A 257 17.87 0.35 11.39
N ALA A 258 18.83 1.27 11.51
CA ALA A 258 19.91 1.43 10.55
C ALA A 258 20.80 0.17 10.43
N LEU A 259 20.98 -0.57 11.53
CA LEU A 259 21.74 -1.82 11.55
C LEU A 259 20.94 -3.03 11.01
N VAL A 260 19.60 -2.99 11.07
CA VAL A 260 18.71 -4.10 10.67
C VAL A 260 18.27 -4.04 9.20
N GLY A 261 18.34 -2.86 8.55
CA GLY A 261 18.14 -2.69 7.11
C GLY A 261 16.69 -2.91 6.62
N GLN A 262 16.52 -3.19 5.32
CA GLN A 262 15.24 -3.33 4.60
C GLN A 262 14.28 -4.40 5.20
N SER A 263 14.79 -5.30 6.05
CA SER A 263 14.00 -6.35 6.71
C SER A 263 13.01 -5.81 7.76
N LEU A 264 13.25 -4.61 8.31
CA LEU A 264 12.43 -4.04 9.37
C LEU A 264 11.05 -3.59 8.86
N GLY A 265 10.96 -3.10 7.62
CA GLY A 265 9.71 -2.66 7.00
C GLY A 265 8.73 -3.82 6.79
N ALA A 266 9.22 -4.95 6.29
CA ALA A 266 8.42 -6.17 6.11
C ALA A 266 7.95 -6.76 7.45
N TRP A 267 8.75 -6.65 8.51
CA TRP A 267 8.38 -7.12 9.85
C TRP A 267 7.30 -6.25 10.50
N LEU A 268 7.40 -4.91 10.36
CA LEU A 268 6.41 -3.96 10.87
C LEU A 268 5.06 -4.04 10.13
N GLN A 269 5.06 -4.47 8.87
CA GLN A 269 3.84 -4.66 8.07
C GLN A 269 3.15 -6.01 8.30
N ASN A 270 3.68 -6.88 9.17
CA ASN A 270 3.05 -8.15 9.48
C ASN A 270 1.66 -7.90 10.11
N PRO A 271 0.58 -8.55 9.61
CA PRO A 271 -0.79 -8.34 10.09
C PRO A 271 -0.95 -8.55 11.60
N TRP A 272 -0.15 -9.41 12.22
CA TRP A 272 -0.16 -9.60 13.67
C TRP A 272 0.39 -8.40 14.45
N VAL A 273 1.48 -7.80 13.97
CA VAL A 273 2.12 -6.64 14.61
C VAL A 273 1.22 -5.40 14.44
N LEU A 274 0.73 -5.17 13.22
CA LEU A 274 -0.19 -4.08 12.91
C LEU A 274 -1.49 -4.20 13.72
N GLY A 275 -2.03 -5.42 13.86
CA GLY A 275 -3.20 -5.70 14.70
C GLY A 275 -2.95 -5.43 16.18
N ALA A 276 -1.81 -5.84 16.73
CA ALA A 276 -1.45 -5.57 18.12
C ALA A 276 -1.34 -4.06 18.43
N PHE A 277 -0.71 -3.28 17.53
CA PHE A 277 -0.65 -1.82 17.65
C PHE A 277 -2.03 -1.17 17.52
N GLY A 278 -2.87 -1.65 16.60
CA GLY A 278 -4.25 -1.18 16.45
C GLY A 278 -5.09 -1.39 17.71
N VAL A 279 -4.98 -2.57 18.34
CA VAL A 279 -5.66 -2.87 19.62
C VAL A 279 -5.17 -1.96 20.74
N LEU A 280 -3.85 -1.76 20.85
CA LEU A 280 -3.25 -0.89 21.84
C LEU A 280 -3.76 0.56 21.69
N LEU A 281 -3.73 1.12 20.48
CA LEU A 281 -4.21 2.48 20.21
C LEU A 281 -5.72 2.62 20.48
N THR A 282 -6.50 1.59 20.16
CA THR A 282 -7.94 1.55 20.48
C THR A 282 -8.18 1.59 21.98
N ALA A 283 -7.40 0.84 22.78
CA ALA A 283 -7.50 0.87 24.23
C ALA A 283 -7.18 2.26 24.82
N PHE A 284 -6.15 2.94 24.29
CA PHE A 284 -5.83 4.32 24.67
C PHE A 284 -6.93 5.32 24.28
N ALA A 285 -7.49 5.20 23.08
CA ALA A 285 -8.59 6.04 22.63
C ALA A 285 -9.83 5.88 23.52
N VAL A 286 -10.20 4.65 23.89
CA VAL A 286 -11.31 4.36 24.80
C VAL A 286 -11.07 4.92 26.20
N SER A 287 -9.82 4.90 26.68
CA SER A 287 -9.42 5.52 27.95
C SER A 287 -9.67 7.03 27.96
N LEU A 288 -9.26 7.73 26.89
CA LEU A 288 -9.45 9.17 26.73
C LEU A 288 -10.94 9.54 26.64
N ILE A 289 -11.73 8.74 25.94
CA ILE A 289 -13.18 8.95 25.76
C ILE A 289 -13.96 8.68 27.05
N SER A 290 -13.57 7.65 27.81
CA SER A 290 -14.30 7.26 29.03
C SER A 290 -14.13 8.25 30.17
N GLY A 291 -13.17 9.17 30.10
CA GLY A 291 -12.88 10.18 31.12
C GLY A 291 -12.43 9.60 32.48
N LYS A 292 -12.45 8.28 32.64
CA LYS A 292 -11.87 7.54 33.75
C LYS A 292 -10.43 7.25 33.34
N ASP A 293 -9.49 8.03 33.86
CA ASP A 293 -8.08 7.69 33.73
C ASP A 293 -7.94 6.22 34.15
N LEU A 294 -7.38 5.37 33.28
CA LEU A 294 -6.98 4.01 33.65
C LEU A 294 -5.90 4.13 34.73
N ALA A 295 -6.32 4.33 35.97
CA ALA A 295 -5.43 4.34 37.11
C ALA A 295 -4.92 2.91 37.26
N LEU A 296 -3.62 2.75 37.02
CA LEU A 296 -2.92 1.52 37.36
C LEU A 296 -3.28 1.16 38.82
N PRO A 297 -3.51 -0.14 39.14
CA PRO A 297 -3.90 -0.54 40.49
C PRO A 297 -2.99 0.12 41.52
N ALA A 298 -3.55 0.75 42.55
CA ALA A 298 -2.82 1.61 43.50
C ALA A 298 -1.54 0.93 44.07
N ARG A 299 -1.52 -0.40 44.18
CA ARG A 299 -0.35 -1.21 44.53
C ARG A 299 0.88 -1.01 43.61
N TRP A 300 0.70 -0.83 42.31
CA TRP A 300 1.79 -0.63 41.34
C TRP A 300 2.19 0.84 41.26
N GLN A 301 1.20 1.74 41.34
CA GLN A 301 1.46 3.18 41.42
C GLN A 301 2.18 3.55 42.72
N ASN A 302 1.75 3.03 43.87
CA ASN A 302 2.36 3.30 45.17
C ASN A 302 3.75 2.67 45.27
N GLY A 303 3.97 1.45 44.75
CA GLY A 303 5.30 0.83 44.72
C GLY A 303 6.30 1.58 43.82
N ALA A 304 5.86 2.06 42.66
CA ALA A 304 6.68 2.90 41.79
C ALA A 304 6.88 4.32 42.36
N ALA A 305 5.87 4.88 43.03
CA ALA A 305 5.93 6.18 43.68
C ALA A 305 6.83 6.17 44.93
N GLU A 306 6.78 5.13 45.76
CA GLU A 306 7.66 4.96 46.93
C GLU A 306 9.12 4.71 46.52
N ALA A 307 9.35 3.91 45.46
CA ALA A 307 10.68 3.75 44.87
C ALA A 307 11.20 5.05 44.23
N SER A 308 10.30 5.90 43.71
CA SER A 308 10.61 7.21 43.13
C SER A 308 10.78 8.32 44.19
N SER A 309 10.11 8.24 45.34
CA SER A 309 10.11 9.28 46.38
C SER A 309 11.21 9.08 47.41
N ALA A 310 11.76 7.87 47.54
CA ALA A 310 12.88 7.57 48.44
C ALA A 310 14.21 8.25 48.05
N ARG A 311 14.31 8.82 46.83
CA ARG A 311 15.50 9.54 46.35
C ARG A 311 15.10 10.92 45.83
N GLN A 312 15.79 11.96 46.28
CA GLN A 312 15.56 13.37 45.87
C GLN A 312 15.66 13.62 44.35
N GLY A 313 16.20 12.66 43.57
CA GLY A 313 16.24 12.66 42.10
C GLY A 313 15.35 11.62 41.39
N GLY A 314 14.60 10.78 42.13
CA GLY A 314 13.83 9.67 41.55
C GLY A 314 12.69 10.12 40.63
N HIS A 315 12.15 11.33 40.84
CA HIS A 315 11.13 11.92 39.98
C HIS A 315 11.61 12.19 38.55
N PHE A 316 12.87 12.59 38.36
CA PHE A 316 13.43 12.80 37.01
C PHE A 316 13.60 11.47 36.26
N VAL A 317 14.03 10.42 36.97
CA VAL A 317 14.16 9.07 36.41
C VAL A 317 12.80 8.49 36.02
N ALA A 318 11.78 8.67 36.86
CA ALA A 318 10.41 8.23 36.57
C ALA A 318 9.81 8.95 35.34
N VAL A 319 10.04 10.26 35.22
CA VAL A 319 9.58 11.06 34.08
C VAL A 319 10.34 10.71 32.79
N ALA A 320 11.64 10.44 32.86
CA ALA A 320 12.43 9.95 31.72
C ALA A 320 11.95 8.57 31.25
N ALA A 321 11.66 7.64 32.17
CA ALA A 321 11.14 6.31 31.85
C ALA A 321 9.73 6.37 31.23
N MET A 322 8.87 7.28 31.72
CA MET A 322 7.56 7.52 31.12
C MET A 322 7.67 8.11 29.70
N GLY A 323 8.65 8.98 29.46
CA GLY A 323 9.01 9.46 28.13
C GLY A 323 9.44 8.33 27.20
N ALA A 324 10.32 7.45 27.66
CA ALA A 324 10.79 6.30 26.89
C ALA A 324 9.64 5.37 26.43
N LEU A 325 8.69 5.08 27.32
CA LEU A 325 7.50 4.28 26.98
C LEU A 325 6.57 5.01 26.01
N SER A 326 6.44 6.34 26.14
CA SER A 326 5.60 7.16 25.25
C SER A 326 6.15 7.22 23.82
N ALA A 327 7.48 7.24 23.66
CA ALA A 327 8.14 7.24 22.36
C ALA A 327 7.75 6.01 21.51
N LEU A 328 7.60 4.84 22.15
CA LEU A 328 7.16 3.61 21.50
C LEU A 328 5.75 3.71 20.93
N VAL A 329 4.84 4.35 21.68
CA VAL A 329 3.43 4.53 21.28
C VAL A 329 3.31 5.56 20.17
N VAL A 330 4.03 6.69 20.28
CA VAL A 330 4.04 7.76 19.27
C VAL A 330 4.72 7.31 17.98
N GLY A 331 5.68 6.37 18.05
CA GLY A 331 6.32 5.79 16.87
C GLY A 331 5.34 5.17 15.87
N ALA A 332 4.22 4.60 16.35
CA ALA A 332 3.23 3.95 15.49
C ALA A 332 2.45 4.93 14.60
N CYS A 333 2.26 6.19 15.03
CA CYS A 333 1.60 7.21 14.20
C CYS A 333 2.59 8.04 13.36
N MET A 334 3.90 7.88 13.62
CA MET A 334 4.98 8.58 12.90
C MET A 334 5.75 7.65 11.96
N THR A 335 5.15 6.52 11.58
CA THR A 335 5.77 5.52 10.70
C THR A 335 6.20 6.15 9.38
N ALA A 336 5.35 6.92 8.70
CA ALA A 336 5.69 7.55 7.42
C ALA A 336 6.92 8.50 7.50
N PRO A 337 6.97 9.49 8.42
CA PRO A 337 8.18 10.30 8.62
C PRO A 337 9.41 9.48 9.04
N LEU A 338 9.25 8.49 9.92
CA LEU A 338 10.35 7.62 10.33
C LEU A 338 10.89 6.80 9.15
N PHE A 339 10.03 6.27 8.29
CA PHE A 339 10.44 5.56 7.08
C PHE A 339 11.24 6.46 6.13
N ALA A 340 10.86 7.74 5.97
CA ALA A 340 11.65 8.69 5.18
C ALA A 340 13.05 8.91 5.76
N VAL A 341 13.17 9.06 7.09
CA VAL A 341 14.48 9.21 7.76
C VAL A 341 15.30 7.93 7.64
N LEU A 342 14.68 6.77 7.84
CA LEU A 342 15.34 5.47 7.73
C LEU A 342 15.81 5.20 6.29
N ALA A 343 15.02 5.59 5.29
CA ALA A 343 15.42 5.53 3.88
C ALA A 343 16.64 6.44 3.60
N PHE A 344 16.64 7.65 4.15
CA PHE A 344 17.78 8.57 4.06
C PHE A 344 19.05 8.03 4.75
N ILE A 345 18.92 7.38 5.91
CA ILE A 345 20.05 6.73 6.61
C ILE A 345 20.55 5.52 5.81
N ALA A 346 19.64 4.73 5.23
CA ALA A 346 19.99 3.60 4.38
C ALA A 346 20.77 4.02 3.14
N HIS A 347 20.44 5.18 2.55
CA HIS A 347 21.19 5.74 1.42
C HIS A 347 22.54 6.35 1.80
N THR A 348 22.63 7.04 2.94
CA THR A 348 23.86 7.76 3.34
C THR A 348 24.85 6.89 4.12
N GLY A 349 24.43 5.76 4.68
CA GLY A 349 25.26 4.84 5.45
C GLY A 349 25.86 5.43 6.74
N ASN A 350 25.51 6.66 7.10
CA ASN A 350 26.09 7.40 8.21
C ASN A 350 25.19 7.36 9.45
N ALA A 351 25.37 6.31 10.25
CA ALA A 351 24.57 6.05 11.46
C ALA A 351 24.63 7.20 12.48
N LEU A 352 25.74 7.95 12.55
CA LEU A 352 25.89 9.07 13.47
C LEU A 352 25.02 10.27 13.06
N LEU A 353 24.94 10.54 11.75
CA LEU A 353 24.10 11.61 11.20
C LEU A 353 22.61 11.26 11.34
N GLY A 354 22.23 10.01 11.10
CA GLY A 354 20.89 9.50 11.36
C GLY A 354 20.47 9.60 12.82
N GLY A 355 21.37 9.20 13.73
CA GLY A 355 21.15 9.32 15.17
C GLY A 355 20.98 10.77 15.64
N ALA A 356 21.79 11.69 15.11
CA ALA A 356 21.70 13.12 15.41
C ALA A 356 20.42 13.76 14.84
N ALA A 357 20.00 13.38 13.63
CA ALA A 357 18.75 13.83 13.02
C ALA A 357 17.51 13.38 13.82
N LEU A 358 17.46 12.11 14.23
CA LEU A 358 16.38 11.57 15.06
C LEU A 358 16.37 12.17 16.46
N PHE A 359 17.55 12.45 17.03
CA PHE A 359 17.66 13.15 18.30
C PHE A 359 17.08 14.57 18.20
N ALA A 360 17.44 15.30 17.14
CA ALA A 360 16.95 16.66 16.90
C ALA A 360 15.45 16.69 16.60
N MET A 361 14.93 15.70 15.86
CA MET A 361 13.50 15.53 15.64
C MET A 361 12.74 15.28 16.97
N GLY A 362 13.30 14.43 17.84
CA GLY A 362 12.76 14.18 19.19
C GLY A 362 12.74 15.44 20.06
N LEU A 363 13.80 16.27 19.99
CA LEU A 363 13.83 17.58 20.64
C LEU A 363 12.78 18.53 20.07
N GLY A 364 12.62 18.56 18.74
CA GLY A 364 11.63 19.37 18.03
C GLY A 364 10.19 19.04 18.45
N LEU A 365 9.87 17.75 18.56
CA LEU A 365 8.56 17.28 19.04
C LEU A 365 8.24 17.81 20.44
N GLY A 366 9.27 17.95 21.28
CA GLY A 366 9.19 18.43 22.66
C GLY A 366 9.09 19.95 22.81
N VAL A 367 9.36 20.75 21.77
CA VAL A 367 9.35 22.23 21.87
C VAL A 367 7.99 22.77 22.29
N PRO A 368 6.84 22.35 21.69
CA PRO A 368 5.55 22.81 22.15
C PRO A 368 5.26 22.41 23.61
N LEU A 369 5.71 21.23 24.04
CA LEU A 369 5.57 20.77 25.42
C LEU A 369 6.42 21.60 26.39
N LEU A 370 7.63 22.01 26.00
CA LEU A 370 8.48 22.91 26.78
C LEU A 370 7.86 24.30 26.92
N VAL A 371 7.33 24.85 25.82
CA VAL A 371 6.63 26.15 25.83
C VAL A 371 5.40 26.10 26.74
N VAL A 372 4.60 25.02 26.66
CA VAL A 372 3.47 24.80 27.56
C VAL A 372 3.92 24.60 29.00
N GLY A 373 5.00 23.85 29.25
CA GLY A 373 5.55 23.63 30.59
C GLY A 373 6.07 24.91 31.26
N VAL A 374 6.57 25.87 30.48
CA VAL A 374 6.95 27.21 30.96
C VAL A 374 5.73 28.12 31.15
N GLY A 375 4.72 28.01 30.28
CA GLY A 375 3.50 28.84 30.27
C GLY A 375 2.31 28.32 31.11
N ALA A 376 2.39 27.11 31.64
CA ALA A 376 1.30 26.43 32.36
C ALA A 376 0.86 27.14 33.66
N GLY A 377 1.65 28.10 34.15
CA GLY A 377 1.31 28.89 35.32
C GLY A 377 0.45 30.14 35.05
N THR A 378 0.39 30.65 33.81
CA THR A 378 -0.20 31.96 33.50
C THR A 378 -1.21 31.97 32.36
N VAL A 379 -1.15 31.01 31.42
CA VAL A 379 -1.95 31.04 30.19
C VAL A 379 -3.04 29.96 30.13
N LEU A 380 -2.90 28.85 30.87
CA LEU A 380 -3.88 27.77 30.83
C LEU A 380 -5.00 27.95 31.87
N PRO A 381 -6.29 28.00 31.47
CA PRO A 381 -7.40 27.99 32.41
C PRO A 381 -7.37 26.70 33.23
N ARG A 382 -7.83 26.77 34.48
CA ARG A 382 -7.92 25.58 35.35
C ARG A 382 -8.58 24.43 34.58
N ALA A 383 -7.95 23.25 34.66
CA ALA A 383 -8.52 21.99 34.21
C ALA A 383 -9.99 21.88 34.66
N GLY A 384 -10.90 22.02 33.70
CA GLY A 384 -12.35 22.02 33.92
C GLY A 384 -13.07 21.37 32.75
N ALA A 385 -14.39 21.57 32.65
CA ALA A 385 -15.26 20.87 31.68
C ALA A 385 -14.90 21.05 30.19
N TRP A 386 -14.05 22.03 29.84
CA TRP A 386 -13.53 22.18 28.48
C TRP A 386 -12.50 21.10 28.12
N MET A 387 -11.67 20.66 29.07
CA MET A 387 -10.63 19.65 28.83
C MET A 387 -11.23 18.27 28.55
N ASP A 388 -12.38 17.96 29.13
CA ASP A 388 -13.12 16.72 28.83
C ASP A 388 -13.60 16.69 27.37
N GLY A 389 -14.05 17.82 26.83
CA GLY A 389 -14.43 17.94 25.42
C GLY A 389 -13.25 17.74 24.47
N VAL A 390 -12.08 18.28 24.83
CA VAL A 390 -10.84 18.11 24.06
C VAL A 390 -10.36 16.65 24.10
N LYS A 391 -10.38 16.00 25.27
CA LYS A 391 -10.03 14.57 25.42
C LYS A 391 -10.90 13.67 24.54
N VAL A 392 -12.21 13.92 24.51
CA VAL A 392 -13.16 13.18 23.67
C VAL A 392 -12.88 13.40 22.18
N PHE A 393 -12.64 14.63 21.75
CA PHE A 393 -12.32 14.94 20.34
C PHE A 393 -11.05 14.21 19.87
N PHE A 394 -9.94 14.33 20.61
CA PHE A 394 -8.69 13.65 20.25
C PHE A 394 -8.78 12.13 20.38
N GLY A 395 -9.58 11.62 21.32
CA GLY A 395 -9.88 10.20 21.42
C GLY A 395 -10.54 9.65 20.16
N ILE A 396 -11.52 10.37 19.59
CA ILE A 396 -12.19 9.99 18.33
C ILE A 396 -11.20 10.00 17.16
N VAL A 397 -10.35 11.03 17.05
CA VAL A 397 -9.33 11.11 15.98
C VAL A 397 -8.30 9.99 16.10
N LEU A 398 -7.85 9.66 17.32
CA LEU A 398 -6.93 8.55 17.56
C LEU A 398 -7.54 7.20 17.18
N LEU A 399 -8.83 7.01 17.49
CA LEU A 399 -9.58 5.81 17.12
C LEU A 399 -9.72 5.71 15.58
N ALA A 400 -9.86 6.85 14.87
CA ALA A 400 -9.91 6.90 13.41
C ALA A 400 -8.58 6.44 12.79
N ALA A 401 -7.46 6.95 13.33
CA ALA A 401 -6.12 6.57 12.89
C ALA A 401 -5.85 5.07 13.13
N ALA A 402 -6.30 4.53 14.27
CA ALA A 402 -6.20 3.09 14.55
C ALA A 402 -6.97 2.26 13.51
N LEU A 403 -8.19 2.69 13.13
CA LEU A 403 -8.98 2.01 12.11
C LEU A 403 -8.31 2.08 10.73
N TRP A 404 -7.72 3.23 10.39
CA TRP A 404 -7.01 3.45 9.14
C TRP A 404 -5.80 2.52 8.99
N ILE A 405 -5.01 2.37 10.05
CA ILE A 405 -3.84 1.48 10.07
C ILE A 405 -4.24 0.01 9.89
N VAL A 406 -5.38 -0.38 10.44
CA VAL A 406 -5.88 -1.77 10.40
C VAL A 406 -6.60 -2.10 9.08
N TRP A 407 -7.02 -1.10 8.31
CA TRP A 407 -7.79 -1.24 7.06
C TRP A 407 -7.19 -2.22 6.03
N PRO A 408 -5.87 -2.27 5.80
CA PRO A 408 -5.27 -3.20 4.83
C PRO A 408 -5.34 -4.68 5.26
N VAL A 409 -5.49 -4.95 6.56
CA VAL A 409 -5.38 -6.30 7.15
C VAL A 409 -6.73 -7.04 7.22
N LEU A 410 -7.85 -6.34 7.04
CA LEU A 410 -9.20 -6.91 7.27
C LEU A 410 -9.84 -7.45 5.99
N ALA A 411 -10.65 -8.51 6.12
CA ALA A 411 -11.59 -8.94 5.08
C ALA A 411 -12.80 -7.98 4.99
N GLY A 412 -13.39 -7.80 3.80
CA GLY A 412 -14.41 -6.77 3.52
C GLY A 412 -15.57 -6.67 4.51
N GLY A 413 -16.13 -7.81 4.96
CA GLY A 413 -17.21 -7.83 5.96
C GLY A 413 -16.78 -7.32 7.34
N LEU A 414 -15.55 -7.63 7.78
CA LEU A 414 -15.02 -7.19 9.06
C LEU A 414 -14.67 -5.69 9.06
N LYS A 415 -14.32 -5.12 7.89
CA LYS A 415 -14.12 -3.67 7.70
C LYS A 415 -15.41 -2.90 8.02
N MET A 416 -16.56 -3.37 7.52
CA MET A 416 -17.85 -2.70 7.74
C MET A 416 -18.30 -2.77 9.20
N VAL A 417 -18.11 -3.92 9.88
CA VAL A 417 -18.45 -4.07 11.31
C VAL A 417 -17.59 -3.15 12.17
N LEU A 418 -16.27 -3.11 11.92
CA LEU A 418 -15.36 -2.26 12.70
C LEU A 418 -15.57 -0.77 12.42
N ALA A 419 -15.89 -0.37 11.19
CA ALA A 419 -16.27 1.00 10.87
C ALA A 419 -17.61 1.40 11.53
N ALA A 420 -18.60 0.52 11.54
CA ALA A 420 -19.87 0.76 12.23
C ALA A 420 -19.68 0.86 13.76
N LEU A 421 -18.89 -0.05 14.35
CA LEU A 421 -18.53 -0.01 15.76
C LEU A 421 -17.80 1.29 16.12
N TRP A 422 -16.86 1.73 15.26
CA TRP A 422 -16.14 2.99 15.41
C TRP A 422 -17.08 4.20 15.44
N LEU A 423 -18.00 4.29 14.49
CA LEU A 423 -18.97 5.39 14.41
C LEU A 423 -19.94 5.39 15.58
N LEU A 424 -20.35 4.23 16.08
CA LEU A 424 -21.19 4.11 17.28
C LEU A 424 -20.44 4.55 18.54
N ILE A 425 -19.15 4.19 18.67
CA ILE A 425 -18.30 4.67 19.76
C ILE A 425 -18.13 6.19 19.67
N ALA A 426 -17.90 6.75 18.48
CA ALA A 426 -17.81 8.20 18.28
C ALA A 426 -19.14 8.92 18.59
N ALA A 427 -20.28 8.36 18.17
CA ALA A 427 -21.60 8.90 18.46
C ALA A 427 -21.93 8.88 19.96
N ALA A 428 -21.57 7.79 20.65
CA ALA A 428 -21.72 7.68 22.10
C ALA A 428 -20.81 8.67 22.84
N ALA A 429 -19.56 8.83 22.39
CA ALA A 429 -18.57 9.74 22.94
C ALA A 429 -19.00 11.21 22.82
N LEU A 430 -19.66 11.59 21.72
CA LEU A 430 -20.23 12.93 21.51
C LEU A 430 -21.51 13.21 22.34
N GLY A 431 -21.92 12.26 23.19
CA GLY A 431 -22.97 12.46 24.18
C GLY A 431 -24.38 12.19 23.69
N LEU A 432 -24.55 11.40 22.61
CA LEU A 432 -25.87 11.03 22.07
C LEU A 432 -26.80 10.47 23.16
N PHE A 433 -26.27 9.61 24.05
CA PHE A 433 -27.01 8.94 25.12
C PHE A 433 -27.00 9.67 26.49
N THR A 434 -26.46 10.88 26.58
CA THR A 434 -26.40 11.59 27.87
C THR A 434 -27.75 12.22 28.23
N PRO A 435 -28.28 12.03 29.46
CA PRO A 435 -29.56 12.60 29.88
C PRO A 435 -29.57 14.12 29.77
N ASN A 436 -30.69 14.67 29.30
CA ASN A 436 -30.84 16.08 28.97
C ASN A 436 -31.06 16.96 30.23
N ALA A 437 -30.16 16.90 31.20
CA ALA A 437 -30.23 17.74 32.38
C ALA A 437 -29.64 19.15 32.09
N GLY A 438 -30.41 19.98 31.37
CA GLY A 438 -30.25 21.44 31.41
C GLY A 438 -28.98 22.05 30.79
N ALA A 439 -28.49 21.59 29.65
CA ALA A 439 -27.29 22.16 29.02
C ALA A 439 -27.58 23.46 28.21
N THR A 440 -27.03 24.60 28.68
CA THR A 440 -27.09 25.94 28.04
C THR A 440 -26.02 26.17 26.94
N SER A 441 -25.11 25.20 26.71
CA SER A 441 -23.99 25.35 25.78
C SER A 441 -24.31 24.88 24.35
N ILE A 442 -24.22 25.80 23.39
CA ILE A 442 -24.37 25.57 21.94
C ILE A 442 -23.42 24.48 21.43
N TRP A 443 -22.19 24.41 21.97
CA TRP A 443 -21.18 23.40 21.60
C TRP A 443 -21.63 21.96 21.90
N ARG A 444 -22.35 21.76 23.00
CA ARG A 444 -22.85 20.43 23.39
C ARG A 444 -24.05 20.00 22.52
N ARG A 445 -24.82 20.96 22.00
CA ARG A 445 -25.89 20.69 21.02
C ARG A 445 -25.32 20.33 19.64
N LEU A 446 -24.28 21.05 19.20
CA LEU A 446 -23.59 20.77 17.93
C LEU A 446 -22.92 19.39 17.96
N GLY A 447 -22.25 19.04 19.07
CA GLY A 447 -21.66 17.70 19.27
C GLY A 447 -22.69 16.57 19.19
N ARG A 448 -23.88 16.75 19.78
CA ARG A 448 -24.99 15.76 19.66
C ARG A 448 -25.53 15.66 18.23
N GLY A 449 -25.59 16.76 17.49
CA GLY A 449 -25.97 16.76 16.08
C GLY A 449 -25.00 15.96 15.21
N VAL A 450 -23.70 16.15 15.41
CA VAL A 450 -22.65 15.36 14.75
C VAL A 450 -22.71 13.89 15.18
N GLY A 451 -22.91 13.61 16.48
CA GLY A 451 -23.08 12.25 16.99
C GLY A 451 -24.30 11.53 16.41
N ALA A 452 -25.42 12.23 16.23
CA ALA A 452 -26.60 11.69 15.57
C ALA A 452 -26.35 11.39 14.08
N ALA A 453 -25.66 12.29 13.35
CA ALA A 453 -25.28 12.05 11.96
C ALA A 453 -24.35 10.84 11.82
N LEU A 454 -23.37 10.68 12.72
CA LEU A 454 -22.47 9.51 12.75
C LEU A 454 -23.22 8.22 13.11
N ALA A 455 -24.20 8.26 14.01
CA ALA A 455 -25.04 7.10 14.34
C ALA A 455 -25.95 6.70 13.18
N ILE A 456 -26.51 7.67 12.44
CA ILE A 456 -27.26 7.43 11.21
C ILE A 456 -26.35 6.79 10.16
N TRP A 457 -25.12 7.28 10.00
CA TRP A 457 -24.14 6.70 9.09
C TRP A 457 -23.76 5.27 9.51
N ALA A 458 -23.55 5.02 10.81
CA ALA A 458 -23.32 3.68 11.35
C ALA A 458 -24.50 2.73 11.07
N ALA A 459 -25.73 3.20 11.26
CA ALA A 459 -26.93 2.44 10.93
C ALA A 459 -27.00 2.13 9.43
N THR A 460 -26.66 3.08 8.55
CA THR A 460 -26.60 2.81 7.10
C THR A 460 -25.53 1.79 6.73
N LEU A 461 -24.38 1.77 7.42
CA LEU A 461 -23.34 0.74 7.22
C LEU A 461 -23.81 -0.63 7.70
N LEU A 462 -24.51 -0.72 8.84
CA LEU A 462 -25.08 -1.98 9.33
C LEU A 462 -26.19 -2.50 8.42
N VAL A 463 -27.03 -1.61 7.89
CA VAL A 463 -28.06 -1.95 6.90
C VAL A 463 -27.42 -2.38 5.57
N GLY A 464 -26.36 -1.70 5.13
CA GLY A 464 -25.59 -2.08 3.95
C GLY A 464 -24.91 -3.45 4.10
N LEU A 465 -24.33 -3.72 5.27
CA LEU A 465 -23.75 -5.02 5.60
C LEU A 465 -24.80 -6.13 5.65
N ALA A 466 -25.96 -5.86 6.27
CA ALA A 466 -27.09 -6.81 6.28
C ALA A 466 -27.64 -7.06 4.85
N ALA A 467 -27.50 -6.09 3.96
CA ALA A 467 -27.83 -6.23 2.55
C ALA A 467 -26.74 -6.95 1.72
N GLY A 468 -25.53 -7.11 2.25
CA GLY A 468 -24.40 -7.81 1.61
C GLY A 468 -23.29 -6.90 1.06
N SER A 469 -23.31 -5.59 1.33
CA SER A 469 -22.24 -4.68 0.91
C SER A 469 -20.94 -4.93 1.69
N THR A 470 -19.81 -4.80 1.01
CA THR A 470 -18.45 -4.92 1.58
C THR A 470 -17.67 -3.60 1.53
N ASP A 471 -18.27 -2.53 1.00
CA ASP A 471 -17.62 -1.23 0.82
C ASP A 471 -18.22 -0.17 1.78
N PRO A 472 -17.41 0.37 2.72
CA PRO A 472 -17.84 1.42 3.66
C PRO A 472 -18.10 2.78 3.03
N VAL A 473 -17.66 3.03 1.80
CA VAL A 473 -17.94 4.29 1.10
C VAL A 473 -19.29 4.22 0.37
N LYS A 474 -19.76 3.01 0.00
CA LYS A 474 -21.02 2.78 -0.73
C LYS A 474 -21.89 1.69 -0.07
N PRO A 475 -22.32 1.86 1.20
CA PRO A 475 -23.08 0.83 1.92
C PRO A 475 -24.42 0.46 1.26
N LEU A 476 -25.07 1.41 0.59
CA LEU A 476 -26.43 1.26 0.06
C LEU A 476 -26.47 0.81 -1.42
N ALA A 477 -25.31 0.62 -2.08
CA ALA A 477 -25.26 0.29 -3.51
C ALA A 477 -26.00 -1.03 -3.83
N VAL A 478 -25.90 -2.02 -2.95
CA VAL A 478 -26.58 -3.32 -3.10
C VAL A 478 -28.11 -3.17 -2.97
N LEU A 479 -28.59 -2.23 -2.16
CA LEU A 479 -30.02 -1.96 -2.00
C LEU A 479 -30.57 -1.14 -3.18
N ALA A 480 -29.80 -0.18 -3.68
CA ALA A 480 -30.14 0.58 -4.89
C ALA A 480 -30.20 -0.31 -6.14
N ALA A 481 -29.33 -1.33 -6.24
CA ALA A 481 -29.40 -2.35 -7.30
C ALA A 481 -30.67 -3.22 -7.17
N ARG A 482 -31.07 -3.58 -5.93
CA ARG A 482 -32.29 -4.36 -5.68
C ARG A 482 -33.59 -3.58 -5.90
N THR A 483 -33.64 -2.27 -5.67
CA THR A 483 -34.83 -1.44 -5.93
C THR A 483 -35.09 -1.22 -7.41
N VAL A 484 -34.05 -1.27 -8.25
CA VAL A 484 -34.20 -1.27 -9.71
C VAL A 484 -34.70 -2.64 -10.21
N ALA A 485 -34.36 -3.73 -9.52
CA ALA A 485 -34.83 -5.08 -9.82
C ALA A 485 -36.26 -5.39 -9.29
N SER A 486 -36.77 -4.65 -8.29
CA SER A 486 -38.06 -4.91 -7.64
C SER A 486 -39.30 -4.38 -8.39
N GLY A 487 -39.28 -4.42 -9.72
CA GLY A 487 -40.47 -4.26 -10.58
C GLY A 487 -41.19 -5.59 -10.90
N GLY A 488 -40.71 -6.72 -10.37
CA GLY A 488 -41.28 -8.05 -10.59
C GLY A 488 -41.51 -8.81 -9.29
N THR A 489 -42.67 -9.46 -9.18
CA THR A 489 -43.23 -10.10 -7.99
C THR A 489 -42.49 -11.37 -7.51
N ALA A 490 -42.24 -11.40 -6.19
CA ALA A 490 -42.19 -12.54 -5.26
C ALA A 490 -41.14 -13.66 -5.43
N ALA A 491 -40.28 -13.84 -4.40
CA ALA A 491 -40.24 -15.03 -3.52
C ALA A 491 -39.07 -14.93 -2.51
N ALA A 492 -39.28 -15.54 -1.34
CA ALA A 492 -38.41 -15.51 -0.17
C ALA A 492 -37.14 -16.36 -0.31
N GLY A 493 -36.07 -15.92 0.38
CA GLY A 493 -34.99 -16.77 0.89
C GLY A 493 -33.92 -17.18 -0.13
N ALA A 494 -32.84 -16.41 -0.22
CA ALA A 494 -31.57 -16.92 -0.70
C ALA A 494 -30.41 -16.12 -0.08
N ALA A 495 -29.38 -16.87 0.31
CA ALA A 495 -28.13 -16.42 0.90
C ALA A 495 -27.44 -15.32 0.09
N ALA A 496 -26.54 -14.60 0.76
CA ALA A 496 -25.64 -13.59 0.21
C ALA A 496 -25.13 -13.94 -1.20
N ALA A 497 -25.79 -13.38 -2.22
CA ALA A 497 -25.19 -13.24 -3.53
C ALA A 497 -24.24 -12.04 -3.42
N GLN A 498 -22.95 -12.34 -3.37
CA GLN A 498 -21.96 -11.46 -3.99
C GLN A 498 -22.49 -11.20 -5.41
N ASP A 499 -22.64 -9.95 -5.84
CA ASP A 499 -23.07 -9.60 -7.21
C ASP A 499 -21.95 -9.88 -8.24
N GLY A 500 -21.23 -10.99 -8.04
CA GLY A 500 -20.19 -11.53 -8.88
C GLY A 500 -20.12 -13.05 -8.70
N PRO A 501 -19.52 -13.77 -9.65
CA PRO A 501 -19.45 -15.23 -9.60
C PRO A 501 -18.65 -15.70 -8.37
N ALA A 502 -19.10 -16.74 -7.68
CA ALA A 502 -18.38 -17.29 -6.53
C ALA A 502 -17.20 -18.18 -6.99
N PHE A 503 -15.97 -17.70 -6.82
CA PHE A 503 -14.75 -18.41 -7.20
C PHE A 503 -14.16 -19.21 -6.03
N ALA A 504 -13.82 -20.48 -6.28
CA ALA A 504 -12.98 -21.28 -5.37
C ALA A 504 -11.50 -20.94 -5.59
N SER A 505 -10.70 -20.76 -4.54
CA SER A 505 -9.27 -20.45 -4.70
C SER A 505 -8.42 -21.70 -4.94
N VAL A 506 -7.44 -21.63 -5.84
CA VAL A 506 -6.40 -22.65 -6.02
C VAL A 506 -5.03 -22.00 -5.95
N ARG A 507 -4.11 -22.60 -5.19
CA ARG A 507 -2.78 -22.03 -4.91
C ARG A 507 -1.62 -22.77 -5.56
N SER A 508 -1.86 -23.98 -6.09
CA SER A 508 -0.80 -24.81 -6.66
C SER A 508 -1.29 -25.66 -7.83
N SER A 509 -0.34 -26.10 -8.65
CA SER A 509 -0.59 -27.01 -9.78
C SER A 509 -1.16 -28.36 -9.34
N GLY A 510 -0.69 -28.90 -8.20
CA GLY A 510 -1.17 -30.17 -7.66
C GLY A 510 -2.61 -30.10 -7.12
N GLU A 511 -2.97 -28.97 -6.51
CA GLU A 511 -4.34 -28.71 -6.08
C GLU A 511 -5.28 -28.58 -7.29
N LEU A 512 -4.83 -27.88 -8.35
CA LEU A 512 -5.56 -27.78 -9.61
C LEU A 512 -5.82 -29.17 -10.22
N ASP A 513 -4.81 -30.03 -10.31
CA ASP A 513 -4.95 -31.37 -10.89
C ASP A 513 -5.92 -32.26 -10.10
N THR A 514 -5.97 -32.08 -8.79
CA THR A 514 -6.90 -32.82 -7.92
C THR A 514 -8.32 -32.34 -8.13
N LEU A 515 -8.51 -31.02 -8.27
CA LEU A 515 -9.80 -30.41 -8.55
C LEU A 515 -10.32 -30.81 -9.93
N LEU A 516 -9.48 -30.77 -10.97
CA LEU A 516 -9.86 -31.17 -12.33
C LEU A 516 -10.28 -32.65 -12.43
N LYS A 517 -9.70 -33.54 -11.61
CA LYS A 517 -10.07 -34.97 -11.56
C LYS A 517 -11.39 -35.25 -10.85
N THR A 518 -11.83 -34.34 -9.98
CA THR A 518 -13.02 -34.53 -9.13
C THR A 518 -14.22 -33.71 -9.60
N ALA A 519 -14.01 -32.77 -10.52
CA ALA A 519 -15.05 -31.89 -11.03
C ALA A 519 -16.06 -32.64 -11.92
N ALA A 520 -17.34 -32.62 -11.54
CA ALA A 520 -18.44 -33.16 -12.35
C ALA A 520 -18.93 -32.16 -13.42
N GLN A 521 -18.60 -30.88 -13.26
CA GLN A 521 -18.94 -29.78 -14.17
C GLN A 521 -17.68 -29.25 -14.86
N PRO A 522 -17.79 -28.66 -16.06
CA PRO A 522 -16.66 -27.99 -16.70
C PRO A 522 -16.11 -26.88 -15.79
N VAL A 523 -14.79 -26.73 -15.74
CA VAL A 523 -14.12 -25.83 -14.80
C VAL A 523 -13.63 -24.59 -15.55
N MET A 524 -13.87 -23.40 -14.99
CA MET A 524 -13.25 -22.16 -15.45
C MET A 524 -12.19 -21.75 -14.44
N LEU A 525 -10.93 -21.69 -14.86
CA LEU A 525 -9.81 -21.21 -14.07
C LEU A 525 -9.47 -19.78 -14.46
N ASP A 526 -9.64 -18.84 -13.53
CA ASP A 526 -9.33 -17.41 -13.66
C ASP A 526 -7.99 -17.09 -12.97
N PHE A 527 -7.01 -16.56 -13.71
CA PHE A 527 -5.76 -16.05 -13.17
C PHE A 527 -5.92 -14.56 -12.81
N TYR A 528 -5.83 -14.25 -11.51
CA TYR A 528 -6.12 -12.94 -10.94
C TYR A 528 -4.92 -12.39 -10.14
N ALA A 529 -4.80 -11.06 -10.07
CA ALA A 529 -3.94 -10.40 -9.10
C ALA A 529 -4.50 -9.03 -8.66
N ASP A 530 -4.27 -8.62 -7.41
CA ASP A 530 -4.76 -7.33 -6.89
C ASP A 530 -4.14 -6.11 -7.59
N TRP A 531 -2.93 -6.27 -8.11
CA TRP A 531 -2.22 -5.25 -8.89
C TRP A 531 -2.62 -5.23 -10.37
N CYS A 532 -3.41 -6.19 -10.83
CA CYS A 532 -3.80 -6.32 -12.23
C CYS A 532 -5.04 -5.47 -12.55
N VAL A 533 -4.82 -4.42 -13.36
CA VAL A 533 -5.88 -3.48 -13.76
C VAL A 533 -6.93 -4.17 -14.62
N SER A 534 -6.49 -4.86 -15.66
CA SER A 534 -7.36 -5.58 -16.60
C SER A 534 -8.20 -6.69 -15.94
N CYS A 535 -7.70 -7.25 -14.83
CA CYS A 535 -8.45 -8.22 -14.03
C CYS A 535 -9.65 -7.54 -13.36
N LYS A 536 -9.41 -6.37 -12.75
CA LYS A 536 -10.47 -5.56 -12.13
C LYS A 536 -11.44 -5.01 -13.17
N GLU A 537 -10.97 -4.64 -14.35
CA GLU A 537 -11.83 -4.28 -15.49
C GLU A 537 -12.79 -5.41 -15.83
N MET A 538 -12.27 -6.63 -15.95
CA MET A 538 -13.09 -7.80 -16.25
C MET A 538 -14.10 -8.09 -15.15
N GLU A 539 -13.71 -7.97 -13.88
CA GLU A 539 -14.65 -8.13 -12.74
C GLU A 539 -15.76 -7.08 -12.74
N HIS A 540 -15.43 -5.81 -13.00
CA HIS A 540 -16.39 -4.72 -12.92
C HIS A 540 -17.24 -4.53 -14.19
N LEU A 541 -16.72 -4.87 -15.36
CA LEU A 541 -17.36 -4.59 -16.66
C LEU A 541 -17.88 -5.85 -17.36
N THR A 542 -17.25 -7.01 -17.14
CA THR A 542 -17.56 -8.25 -17.88
C THR A 542 -18.31 -9.26 -17.01
N PHE A 543 -17.86 -9.52 -15.79
CA PHE A 543 -18.49 -10.48 -14.88
C PHE A 543 -19.74 -9.95 -14.19
N THR A 544 -20.01 -8.65 -14.28
CA THR A 544 -21.24 -8.00 -13.82
C THR A 544 -22.38 -8.06 -14.85
N ASP A 545 -22.11 -8.39 -16.12
CA ASP A 545 -23.16 -8.54 -17.14
C ASP A 545 -24.02 -9.78 -16.85
N ALA A 546 -25.33 -9.60 -16.74
CA ALA A 546 -26.28 -10.66 -16.39
C ALA A 546 -26.23 -11.85 -17.36
N ARG A 547 -25.91 -11.63 -18.64
CA ARG A 547 -25.79 -12.70 -19.65
C ARG A 547 -24.54 -13.54 -19.42
N VAL A 548 -23.44 -12.90 -19.01
CA VAL A 548 -22.20 -13.59 -18.66
C VAL A 548 -22.41 -14.41 -17.39
N GLN A 549 -23.04 -13.82 -16.35
CA GLN A 549 -23.33 -14.52 -15.10
C GLN A 549 -24.18 -15.78 -15.30
N ALA A 550 -25.20 -15.73 -16.16
CA ALA A 550 -26.04 -16.89 -16.47
C ALA A 550 -25.26 -18.07 -17.07
N ARG A 551 -24.20 -17.79 -17.84
CA ARG A 551 -23.32 -18.81 -18.42
C ARG A 551 -22.28 -19.30 -17.41
N LEU A 552 -21.70 -18.40 -16.62
CA LEU A 552 -20.74 -18.75 -15.57
C LEU A 552 -21.37 -19.62 -14.47
N ALA A 553 -22.67 -19.48 -14.19
CA ALA A 553 -23.40 -20.30 -13.22
C ALA A 553 -23.44 -21.81 -13.57
N GLN A 554 -23.14 -22.19 -14.81
CA GLN A 554 -23.09 -23.59 -15.26
C GLN A 554 -21.70 -24.23 -15.15
N LEU A 555 -20.70 -23.42 -14.79
CA LEU A 555 -19.30 -23.81 -14.68
C LEU A 555 -18.89 -23.85 -13.22
N HIS A 556 -17.94 -24.70 -12.91
CA HIS A 556 -17.25 -24.64 -11.63
C HIS A 556 -16.14 -23.58 -11.71
N LEU A 557 -16.34 -22.45 -11.02
CA LEU A 557 -15.45 -21.29 -11.12
C LEU A 557 -14.34 -21.39 -10.08
N VAL A 558 -13.11 -21.31 -10.57
CA VAL A 558 -11.88 -21.43 -9.79
C VAL A 558 -10.98 -20.24 -10.10
N ARG A 559 -10.27 -19.73 -9.11
CA ARG A 559 -9.36 -18.60 -9.24
C ARG A 559 -7.98 -18.92 -8.68
N ALA A 560 -6.96 -18.68 -9.49
CA ALA A 560 -5.57 -18.66 -9.07
C ALA A 560 -5.14 -17.22 -8.77
N ASP A 561 -4.92 -16.91 -7.50
CA ASP A 561 -4.43 -15.60 -7.06
C ASP A 561 -2.90 -15.57 -7.12
N VAL A 562 -2.36 -14.86 -8.10
CA VAL A 562 -0.91 -14.72 -8.35
C VAL A 562 -0.37 -13.38 -7.83
N THR A 563 -1.08 -12.72 -6.90
CA THR A 563 -0.68 -11.41 -6.34
C THR A 563 0.70 -11.45 -5.70
N ALA A 564 1.03 -12.53 -4.99
CA ALA A 564 2.30 -12.70 -4.30
C ALA A 564 3.49 -13.00 -5.24
N ASN A 565 3.21 -13.48 -6.47
CA ASN A 565 4.21 -13.89 -7.46
C ASN A 565 5.27 -14.87 -6.91
N ASN A 566 4.81 -15.84 -6.10
CA ASN A 566 5.67 -16.85 -5.49
C ASN A 566 6.08 -17.93 -6.54
N PRO A 567 7.00 -18.86 -6.21
CA PRO A 567 7.43 -19.90 -7.15
C PRO A 567 6.31 -20.81 -7.68
N ASP A 568 5.28 -21.09 -6.87
CA ASP A 568 4.12 -21.89 -7.28
C ASP A 568 3.23 -21.13 -8.27
N ASP A 569 3.04 -19.82 -8.05
CA ASP A 569 2.32 -18.92 -8.96
C ASP A 569 3.01 -18.85 -10.32
N GLN A 570 4.34 -18.71 -10.32
CA GLN A 570 5.15 -18.70 -11.54
C GLN A 570 5.12 -20.06 -12.26
N ALA A 571 5.09 -21.16 -11.51
CA ALA A 571 4.97 -22.50 -12.08
C ALA A 571 3.60 -22.71 -12.74
N LEU A 572 2.53 -22.21 -12.14
CA LEU A 572 1.18 -22.23 -12.70
C LEU A 572 1.08 -21.40 -13.99
N LEU A 573 1.56 -20.16 -13.98
CA LEU A 573 1.58 -19.29 -15.17
C LEU A 573 2.38 -19.93 -16.32
N LYS A 574 3.58 -20.46 -16.01
CA LYS A 574 4.42 -21.16 -16.99
C LYS A 574 3.76 -22.41 -17.54
N ARG A 575 3.07 -23.20 -16.71
CA ARG A 575 2.37 -24.43 -17.13
C ARG A 575 1.37 -24.15 -18.25
N PHE A 576 0.69 -23.01 -18.20
CA PHE A 576 -0.31 -22.63 -19.19
C PHE A 576 0.20 -21.66 -20.26
N ASN A 577 1.50 -21.37 -20.26
CA ASN A 577 2.13 -20.40 -21.16
C ASN A 577 1.48 -19.00 -21.08
N LEU A 578 1.15 -18.57 -19.85
CA LEU A 578 0.63 -17.25 -19.55
C LEU A 578 1.77 -16.38 -19.01
N PHE A 579 1.93 -15.18 -19.57
CA PHE A 579 2.93 -14.22 -19.08
C PHE A 579 2.47 -13.45 -17.85
N GLY A 580 1.15 -13.35 -17.64
CA GLY A 580 0.54 -12.64 -16.51
C GLY A 580 -0.99 -12.65 -16.62
N PRO A 581 -1.67 -12.14 -15.59
CA PRO A 581 -3.12 -12.06 -15.57
C PRO A 581 -3.65 -10.81 -16.33
N PRO A 582 -4.94 -10.78 -16.73
CA PRO A 582 -5.93 -11.84 -16.62
C PRO A 582 -5.71 -12.91 -17.69
N GLY A 583 -5.89 -14.16 -17.29
CA GLY A 583 -5.97 -15.31 -18.18
C GLY A 583 -7.04 -16.25 -17.67
N ILE A 584 -7.96 -16.66 -18.53
CA ILE A 584 -9.02 -17.61 -18.18
C ILE A 584 -8.82 -18.87 -19.01
N ILE A 585 -8.87 -20.02 -18.36
CA ILE A 585 -8.74 -21.33 -19.01
C ILE A 585 -9.99 -22.15 -18.70
N PHE A 586 -10.59 -22.70 -19.74
CA PHE A 586 -11.76 -23.55 -19.65
C PHE A 586 -11.34 -25.01 -19.78
N PHE A 587 -11.82 -25.86 -18.87
CA PHE A 587 -11.62 -27.30 -18.87
C PHE A 587 -12.94 -28.05 -19.03
N ASP A 588 -12.93 -29.14 -19.78
CA ASP A 588 -14.06 -30.07 -19.83
C ASP A 588 -14.18 -30.91 -18.54
N ARG A 589 -15.19 -31.77 -18.49
CA ARG A 589 -15.42 -32.72 -17.38
C ARG A 589 -14.33 -33.80 -17.26
N SER A 590 -13.48 -33.94 -18.26
CA SER A 590 -12.37 -34.88 -18.27
C SER A 590 -11.05 -34.22 -17.84
N GLY A 591 -11.07 -32.90 -17.56
CA GLY A 591 -9.90 -32.10 -17.20
C GLY A 591 -9.05 -31.66 -18.41
N ASN A 592 -9.54 -31.81 -19.64
CA ASN A 592 -8.86 -31.33 -20.84
C ASN A 592 -9.21 -29.86 -21.10
N GLU A 593 -8.23 -29.09 -21.56
CA GLU A 593 -8.44 -27.70 -21.97
C GLU A 593 -9.30 -27.63 -23.24
N ILE A 594 -10.43 -26.93 -23.15
CA ILE A 594 -11.38 -26.72 -24.26
C ILE A 594 -11.34 -25.32 -24.85
N GLY A 595 -10.73 -24.37 -24.14
CA GLY A 595 -10.56 -23.00 -24.61
C GLY A 595 -9.82 -22.15 -23.60
N ARG A 596 -9.31 -21.02 -24.07
CA ARG A 596 -8.69 -20.01 -23.22
C ARG A 596 -9.04 -18.61 -23.70
N VAL A 597 -9.08 -17.68 -22.76
CA VAL A 597 -9.19 -16.23 -22.98
C VAL A 597 -7.98 -15.61 -22.32
N VAL A 598 -7.20 -14.84 -23.07
CA VAL A 598 -6.01 -14.18 -22.58
C VAL A 598 -6.22 -12.67 -22.75
N GLY A 599 -6.08 -11.93 -21.65
CA GLY A 599 -6.35 -10.51 -21.61
C GLY A 599 -7.82 -10.15 -21.34
N TYR A 600 -8.05 -8.86 -21.13
CA TYR A 600 -9.38 -8.31 -20.93
C TYR A 600 -10.25 -8.48 -22.18
N GLN A 601 -11.47 -8.96 -21.99
CA GLN A 601 -12.51 -8.98 -23.01
C GLN A 601 -13.78 -8.33 -22.46
N ALA A 602 -14.36 -7.40 -23.22
CA ALA A 602 -15.68 -6.87 -22.95
C ALA A 602 -16.76 -7.99 -23.02
N ALA A 603 -17.88 -7.80 -22.33
CA ALA A 603 -18.97 -8.78 -22.19
C ALA A 603 -19.37 -9.49 -23.50
N GLU A 604 -19.62 -8.75 -24.58
CA GLU A 604 -20.02 -9.33 -25.88
C GLU A 604 -18.96 -10.25 -26.51
N THR A 605 -17.69 -9.90 -26.35
CA THR A 605 -16.58 -10.71 -26.85
C THR A 605 -16.37 -11.93 -25.97
N PHE A 606 -16.49 -11.76 -24.65
CA PHE A 606 -16.38 -12.86 -23.71
C PHE A 606 -17.50 -13.89 -23.88
N LEU A 607 -18.74 -13.47 -24.15
CA LEU A 607 -19.85 -14.38 -24.48
C LEU A 607 -19.55 -15.25 -25.71
N ARG A 608 -18.98 -14.66 -26.77
CA ARG A 608 -18.55 -15.43 -27.96
C ARG A 608 -17.42 -16.40 -27.64
N SER A 609 -16.51 -16.04 -26.73
CA SER A 609 -15.45 -16.93 -26.25
C SER A 609 -16.03 -18.12 -25.45
N LEU A 610 -17.06 -17.88 -24.63
CA LEU A 610 -17.80 -18.94 -23.92
C LEU A 610 -18.50 -19.88 -24.91
N ASP A 611 -19.09 -19.35 -25.99
CA ASP A 611 -19.72 -20.17 -27.03
C ASP A 611 -18.71 -21.07 -27.75
N ARG A 612 -17.50 -20.55 -28.04
CA ARG A 612 -16.41 -21.33 -28.65
C ARG A 612 -15.85 -22.40 -27.72
N ALA A 613 -15.80 -22.12 -26.42
CA ALA A 613 -15.41 -23.09 -25.39
C ALA A 613 -16.50 -24.15 -25.13
N ALA A 614 -17.56 -24.22 -25.98
CA ALA A 614 -18.67 -25.16 -25.88
C ALA A 614 -19.34 -25.18 -24.49
N VAL A 615 -19.30 -24.05 -23.78
CA VAL A 615 -20.05 -23.87 -22.54
C VAL A 615 -21.53 -23.91 -22.92
N PRO A 616 -22.38 -24.78 -22.32
CA PRO A 616 -23.74 -24.96 -22.79
C PRO A 616 -24.50 -23.63 -22.84
N THR A 617 -25.14 -23.36 -23.96
CA THR A 617 -26.09 -22.26 -24.12
C THR A 617 -27.41 -22.68 -23.44
N VAL A 618 -27.96 -21.83 -22.58
CA VAL A 618 -29.34 -22.03 -22.06
C VAL A 618 -30.34 -21.89 -23.19
#